data_AF-A0A075I2X5-F1
#
_entry.id   AF-A0A075I2X5-F1
#
_cell.length_a   1.000
_cell.length_b   1.000
_cell.length_c   1.000
_cell.angle_alpha   90.00
_cell.angle_beta   90.00
_cell.angle_gamma   90.00
#
_symmetry.space_group_name_H-M   'P 1'
#
loop_
_entity.id
_entity.type
_entity.pdbx_description
1 polymer ?
#
loop_
_entity_poly.entity_id
_entity_poly.type
_entity_poly.pdbx_seq_one_letter_code
_entity_poly.pdbx_strand_id
1 'polypeptide(L)'
;MVDSNKQDIIQILESTRKGIQSGSVSVKDTDKSLLQIDETLSLIPGFIEKISVFNRSKSDIESKLLGFNNGQLKQKESVLSMHKNDKSSLESKIRSIEKELKDTTEIIPKFVKSAESILNEISAIQYVIRTE
;
A
#
# COMPACT_ATOMS: atom_id res chain seq x y z
N MET A 1 22.99 16.03 -17.87
CA MET A 1 22.41 16.14 -19.23
C MET A 1 22.04 17.58 -19.59
N VAL A 2 21.47 18.39 -18.69
CA VAL A 2 21.05 19.77 -19.05
C VAL A 2 22.25 20.69 -19.33
N ASP A 3 23.35 20.56 -18.57
CA ASP A 3 24.54 21.40 -18.77
C ASP A 3 25.42 20.97 -19.96
N SER A 4 25.37 19.72 -20.41
CA SER A 4 26.26 19.26 -21.50
C SER A 4 25.98 19.97 -22.81
N ASN A 5 24.70 20.28 -23.07
CA ASN A 5 24.30 20.88 -24.34
C ASN A 5 24.31 22.41 -24.28
N LYS A 6 24.50 23.01 -23.08
CA LYS A 6 24.47 24.46 -22.89
C LYS A 6 25.50 25.16 -23.76
N GLN A 7 26.74 24.67 -23.76
CA GLN A 7 27.82 25.31 -24.49
C GLN A 7 27.65 25.19 -25.99
N ASP A 8 27.18 24.03 -26.48
CA ASP A 8 26.91 23.84 -27.90
C ASP A 8 25.81 24.81 -28.39
N ILE A 9 24.74 24.99 -27.61
CA ILE A 9 23.65 25.92 -27.94
C ILE A 9 24.18 27.37 -27.97
N ILE A 10 24.96 27.78 -26.97
CA ILE A 10 25.57 29.11 -26.92
C ILE A 10 26.47 29.32 -28.14
N GLN A 11 27.34 28.35 -28.44
CA GLN A 11 28.25 28.43 -29.57
C GLN A 11 27.52 28.55 -30.91
N ILE A 12 26.45 27.79 -31.11
CA ILE A 12 25.61 27.88 -32.32
C ILE A 12 25.04 29.29 -32.46
N LEU A 13 24.40 29.81 -31.40
CA LEU A 13 23.77 31.13 -31.42
C LEU A 13 24.78 32.26 -31.64
N GLU A 14 25.93 32.21 -30.98
CA GLU A 14 27.01 33.18 -31.18
C GLU A 14 27.59 33.11 -32.60
N SER A 15 27.72 31.92 -33.17
CA SER A 15 28.22 31.73 -34.54
C SER A 15 27.23 32.29 -35.56
N THR A 16 25.93 32.04 -35.37
CA THR A 16 24.87 32.63 -36.20
C THR A 16 24.87 34.16 -36.08
N ARG A 17 24.98 34.69 -34.87
CA ARG A 17 25.08 36.14 -34.61
C ARG A 17 26.25 36.77 -35.37
N LYS A 18 27.45 36.18 -35.26
CA LYS A 18 28.65 36.62 -35.98
C LYS A 18 28.48 36.53 -37.49
N GLY A 19 27.82 35.47 -37.99
CA GLY A 19 27.54 35.31 -39.41
C GLY A 19 26.59 36.37 -39.98
N ILE A 20 25.61 36.82 -39.19
CA ILE A 20 24.75 37.95 -39.56
C ILE A 20 25.57 39.25 -39.60
N GLN A 21 26.40 39.49 -38.58
CA GLN A 21 27.23 40.70 -38.49
C GLN A 21 28.27 40.80 -39.60
N SER A 22 28.84 39.67 -40.04
CA SER A 22 29.81 39.62 -41.14
C SER A 22 29.16 39.66 -42.53
N GLY A 23 27.84 39.58 -42.61
CA GLY A 23 27.10 39.45 -43.88
C GLY A 23 27.18 38.07 -44.52
N SER A 24 27.81 37.08 -43.87
CA SER A 24 27.83 35.70 -44.37
C SER A 24 26.47 34.99 -44.23
N VAL A 25 25.58 35.53 -43.41
CA VAL A 25 24.17 35.12 -43.27
C VAL A 25 23.27 36.30 -43.59
N SER A 26 22.46 36.17 -44.63
CA SER A 26 21.51 37.21 -45.04
C SER A 26 20.19 37.07 -44.30
N VAL A 27 19.73 38.16 -43.69
CA VAL A 27 18.45 38.27 -43.01
C VAL A 27 17.71 39.51 -43.52
N LYS A 28 16.38 39.50 -43.41
CA LYS A 28 15.55 40.63 -43.86
C LYS A 28 15.74 41.88 -42.99
N ASP A 29 15.90 41.68 -41.69
CA ASP A 29 16.04 42.74 -40.68
C ASP A 29 17.16 42.34 -39.73
N THR A 30 18.34 42.94 -39.93
CA THR A 30 19.57 42.62 -39.21
C THR A 30 19.43 42.92 -37.73
N ASP A 31 18.97 44.13 -37.38
CA ASP A 31 18.91 44.58 -35.99
C ASP A 31 17.92 43.74 -35.19
N LYS A 32 16.74 43.46 -35.76
CA LYS A 32 15.75 42.60 -35.11
C LYS A 32 16.28 41.19 -34.91
N SER A 33 16.98 40.62 -35.89
CA SER A 33 17.51 39.26 -35.80
C SER A 33 18.59 39.14 -34.72
N LEU A 34 19.48 40.14 -34.61
CA LEU A 34 20.51 40.18 -33.57
C LEU A 34 19.89 40.32 -32.17
N LEU A 35 18.90 41.20 -32.02
CA LEU A 35 18.17 41.37 -30.75
C LEU A 35 17.52 40.06 -30.28
N GLN A 36 16.88 39.31 -31.18
CA GLN A 36 16.25 38.03 -30.84
C GLN A 36 17.27 36.96 -30.42
N ILE A 37 18.45 36.93 -31.04
CA ILE A 37 19.54 36.02 -30.63
C ILE A 37 20.06 36.40 -29.25
N ASP A 38 20.29 37.69 -28.99
CA ASP A 38 20.77 38.19 -27.70
C ASP A 38 19.75 37.92 -26.59
N GLU A 39 18.45 38.13 -26.85
CA GLU A 39 17.37 37.77 -25.94
C GLU A 39 17.36 36.26 -25.66
N THR A 40 17.45 35.43 -26.70
CA THR A 40 17.48 33.96 -26.54
C THR A 40 18.66 33.52 -25.69
N LEU A 41 19.86 34.04 -25.95
CA LEU A 41 21.07 33.78 -25.15
C LEU A 41 20.87 34.14 -23.68
N SER A 42 20.21 35.27 -23.40
CA SER A 42 19.95 35.73 -22.03
C SER A 42 18.99 34.82 -21.25
N LEU A 43 18.08 34.12 -21.95
CA LEU A 43 17.07 33.24 -21.33
C LEU A 43 17.58 31.83 -21.05
N ILE A 44 18.65 31.38 -21.72
CA ILE A 44 19.21 30.02 -21.57
C ILE A 44 19.45 29.64 -20.10
N PRO A 45 20.14 30.45 -19.28
CA PRO A 45 20.36 30.11 -17.87
C PRO A 45 19.06 29.88 -17.10
N GLY A 46 18.04 30.70 -17.36
CA GLY A 46 16.73 30.57 -16.73
C GLY A 46 15.99 29.29 -17.14
N PHE A 47 16.11 28.87 -18.40
CA PHE A 47 15.55 27.59 -18.85
C PHE A 47 16.27 26.39 -18.22
N ILE A 48 17.60 26.43 -18.12
CA ILE A 48 18.39 25.37 -17.48
C ILE A 48 17.97 25.20 -16.01
N GLU A 49 17.83 26.31 -15.29
CA GLU A 49 17.38 26.28 -13.89
C GLU A 49 15.98 25.69 -13.75
N LYS A 50 15.02 26.10 -14.60
CA LYS A 50 13.66 25.55 -14.59
C LYS A 50 13.65 24.03 -14.81
N ILE A 51 14.46 23.52 -15.74
CA ILE A 51 14.58 22.07 -16.00
C ILE A 51 15.19 21.36 -14.79
N SER A 52 16.22 21.95 -14.17
CA SER A 52 16.87 21.42 -12.97
C SER A 52 15.88 21.29 -11.81
N VAL A 53 15.15 22.37 -11.50
CA VAL A 53 14.13 22.39 -10.45
C VAL A 53 13.03 21.36 -10.73
N PHE A 54 12.54 21.30 -11.97
CA PHE A 54 11.53 20.31 -12.38
C PHE A 54 12.02 18.88 -12.15
N ASN A 55 13.22 18.53 -12.60
CA ASN A 55 13.77 17.19 -12.45
C ASN A 55 13.98 16.81 -10.98
N ARG A 56 14.45 17.75 -10.16
CA ARG A 56 14.56 17.53 -8.71
C ARG A 56 13.20 17.28 -8.07
N SER A 57 12.20 18.09 -8.41
CA SER A 57 10.84 17.91 -7.90
C SER A 57 10.24 16.58 -8.36
N LYS A 58 10.46 16.20 -9.62
CA LYS A 58 10.00 14.90 -10.16
C LYS A 58 10.61 13.75 -9.36
N SER A 59 11.93 13.76 -9.16
CA SER A 59 12.62 12.70 -8.42
C SER A 59 12.18 12.61 -6.95
N ASP A 60 11.96 13.75 -6.28
CA ASP A 60 11.42 13.78 -4.92
C ASP A 60 10.01 13.17 -4.84
N ILE A 61 9.13 13.50 -5.78
CA ILE A 61 7.77 12.94 -5.86
C ILE A 61 7.82 11.43 -6.13
N GLU A 62 8.66 10.98 -7.08
CA GLU A 62 8.84 9.56 -7.39
C GLU A 62 9.36 8.79 -6.16
N SER A 63 10.33 9.34 -5.43
CA SER A 63 10.84 8.74 -4.19
C SER A 63 9.76 8.63 -3.11
N LYS A 64 8.97 9.69 -2.91
CA LYS A 64 7.83 9.66 -1.98
C LYS A 64 6.80 8.60 -2.39
N LEU A 65 6.51 8.49 -3.68
CA LEU A 65 5.55 7.52 -4.22
C LEU A 65 5.98 6.07 -3.98
N LEU A 66 7.28 5.76 -4.06
CA LEU A 66 7.81 4.43 -3.73
C LEU A 66 7.52 4.03 -2.28
N GLY A 67 7.44 4.99 -1.36
CA GLY A 67 7.04 4.77 0.04
C GLY A 67 5.57 4.35 0.21
N PHE A 68 4.70 4.61 -0.78
CA PHE A 68 3.28 4.24 -0.74
C PHE A 68 3.02 2.80 -1.23
N ASN A 69 3.95 1.87 -1.01
CA ASN A 69 3.73 0.46 -1.33
C ASN A 69 2.76 -0.20 -0.33
N ASN A 70 1.51 -0.35 -0.77
CA ASN A 70 0.41 -1.01 -0.04
C ASN A 70 0.60 -2.54 0.13
N GLY A 71 1.65 -3.16 -0.42
CA GLY A 71 1.83 -4.62 -0.31
C GLY A 71 1.71 -5.18 1.11
N GLN A 72 2.33 -4.52 2.09
CA GLN A 72 2.24 -4.92 3.49
C GLN A 72 0.84 -4.73 4.09
N LEU A 73 0.13 -3.67 3.70
CA LEU A 73 -1.23 -3.42 4.16
C LEU A 73 -2.19 -4.48 3.60
N LYS A 74 -2.13 -4.77 2.29
CA LYS A 74 -2.89 -5.89 1.68
C LYS A 74 -2.63 -7.23 2.35
N GLN A 75 -1.38 -7.51 2.72
CA GLN A 75 -1.02 -8.73 3.44
C GLN A 75 -1.68 -8.77 4.83
N LYS A 76 -1.60 -7.67 5.59
CA LYS A 76 -2.25 -7.56 6.91
C LYS A 76 -3.77 -7.67 6.82
N GLU A 77 -4.40 -7.07 5.81
CA GLU A 77 -5.84 -7.20 5.56
C GLU A 77 -6.26 -8.64 5.27
N SER A 78 -5.48 -9.37 4.45
CA SER A 78 -5.73 -10.79 4.18
C SER A 78 -5.61 -11.64 5.44
N VAL A 79 -4.56 -11.44 6.24
CA VAL A 79 -4.35 -12.14 7.52
C VAL A 79 -5.48 -11.85 8.50
N LEU A 80 -5.92 -10.59 8.60
CA LEU A 80 -7.04 -10.19 9.44
C LEU A 80 -8.34 -10.88 9.01
N SER A 81 -8.60 -10.96 7.70
CA SER A 81 -9.77 -11.65 7.16
C SER A 81 -9.78 -13.14 7.53
N MET A 82 -8.63 -13.82 7.40
CA MET A 82 -8.48 -15.22 7.83
C MET A 82 -8.78 -15.38 9.32
N HIS A 83 -8.16 -14.57 10.18
CA HIS A 83 -8.40 -14.64 11.62
C HIS A 83 -9.84 -14.35 12.03
N LYS A 84 -10.54 -13.47 11.30
CA LYS A 84 -11.97 -13.20 11.53
C LYS A 84 -12.82 -14.43 11.23
N ASN A 85 -12.51 -15.16 10.16
CA ASN A 85 -13.19 -16.40 9.81
C ASN A 85 -12.89 -17.51 10.84
N ASP A 86 -11.62 -17.65 11.23
CA ASP A 86 -11.21 -18.62 12.26
C ASP A 86 -11.95 -18.37 13.58
N LYS A 87 -12.01 -17.10 14.02
CA LYS A 87 -12.76 -16.71 15.22
C LYS A 87 -14.22 -17.14 15.14
N SER A 88 -14.92 -16.82 14.05
CA SER A 88 -16.33 -17.20 13.86
C SER A 88 -16.55 -18.72 13.90
N SER A 89 -15.63 -19.48 13.30
CA SER A 89 -15.64 -20.94 13.33
C SER A 89 -15.47 -21.47 14.76
N LEU A 90 -14.48 -20.96 15.50
CA LEU A 90 -14.20 -21.36 16.87
C LEU A 90 -15.36 -21.01 17.81
N GLU A 91 -15.95 -19.82 17.69
CA GLU A 91 -17.13 -19.43 18.48
C GLU A 91 -18.33 -20.37 18.23
N SER A 92 -18.51 -20.83 16.99
CA SER A 92 -19.57 -21.79 16.68
C SER A 92 -19.30 -23.17 17.29
N LYS A 93 -18.04 -23.62 17.29
CA LYS A 93 -17.64 -24.86 17.95
C LYS A 93 -17.82 -24.79 19.47
N ILE A 94 -17.44 -23.66 20.08
CA ILE A 94 -17.64 -23.42 21.53
C ILE A 94 -19.13 -23.55 21.87
N ARG A 95 -20.01 -22.88 21.13
CA ARG A 95 -21.47 -22.98 21.35
C ARG A 95 -22.01 -24.41 21.23
N SER A 96 -21.47 -25.21 20.30
CA SER A 96 -21.85 -26.63 20.16
C SER A 96 -21.45 -27.43 21.39
N ILE A 97 -20.20 -27.28 21.83
CA ILE A 97 -19.65 -27.98 22.99
C ILE A 97 -20.39 -27.58 24.27
N GLU A 98 -20.67 -26.29 24.46
CA GLU A 98 -21.44 -25.79 25.61
C GLU A 98 -22.85 -26.41 25.66
N LYS A 99 -23.49 -26.58 24.50
CA LYS A 99 -24.79 -27.25 24.40
C LYS A 99 -24.68 -28.73 24.77
N GLU A 100 -23.73 -29.45 24.18
CA GLU A 100 -23.50 -30.88 24.48
C GLU A 100 -23.19 -31.13 25.95
N LEU A 101 -22.38 -30.25 26.56
CA LEU A 101 -22.07 -30.31 27.99
C LEU A 101 -23.32 -30.11 28.84
N LYS A 102 -24.15 -29.12 28.50
CA LYS A 102 -25.42 -28.88 29.20
C LYS A 102 -26.36 -30.09 29.09
N ASP A 103 -26.56 -30.60 27.88
CA ASP A 103 -27.43 -31.74 27.63
C ASP A 103 -26.96 -32.96 28.43
N THR A 104 -25.66 -33.22 28.45
CA THR A 104 -25.05 -34.33 29.21
C THR A 104 -25.20 -34.15 30.72
N THR A 105 -24.97 -32.93 31.24
CA THR A 105 -25.13 -32.60 32.66
C THR A 105 -26.58 -32.75 33.13
N GLU A 106 -27.56 -32.50 32.25
CA GLU A 106 -28.98 -32.72 32.55
C GLU A 106 -29.41 -34.20 32.46
N ILE A 107 -28.77 -34.98 31.58
CA ILE A 107 -29.14 -36.37 31.29
C ILE A 107 -28.52 -37.36 32.30
N ILE A 108 -27.26 -37.18 32.69
CA ILE A 108 -26.56 -38.10 33.62
C ILE A 108 -27.35 -38.32 34.93
N PRO A 109 -27.82 -37.28 35.64
CA PRO A 109 -28.56 -37.47 36.89
C PRO A 109 -29.89 -38.24 36.70
N LYS A 110 -30.53 -38.09 35.53
CA LYS A 110 -31.77 -38.83 35.22
C LYS A 110 -31.51 -40.32 35.06
N PHE A 111 -30.42 -40.68 34.37
CA PHE A 111 -30.02 -42.08 34.25
C PHE A 111 -29.58 -42.67 35.59
N VAL A 112 -28.83 -41.91 36.41
CA VAL A 112 -28.44 -42.34 37.76
C VAL A 112 -29.67 -42.64 38.63
N LYS A 113 -30.65 -41.72 38.67
CA LYS A 113 -31.90 -41.93 39.42
C LYS A 113 -32.70 -43.14 38.91
N SER A 114 -32.76 -43.32 37.59
CA SER A 114 -33.44 -44.47 36.98
C SER A 114 -32.78 -45.79 37.39
N ALA A 115 -31.45 -45.87 37.30
CA ALA A 115 -30.70 -47.05 37.71
C ALA A 115 -30.85 -47.35 39.21
N GLU A 116 -30.78 -46.32 40.07
CA GLU A 116 -31.02 -46.47 41.51
C GLU A 116 -32.43 -47.01 41.79
N SER A 117 -33.44 -46.49 41.10
CA SER A 117 -34.83 -46.96 41.23
C SER A 117 -34.96 -48.44 40.86
N ILE A 118 -34.39 -48.85 39.72
CA ILE A 118 -34.45 -50.25 39.26
C ILE A 118 -33.74 -51.18 40.24
N LEU A 119 -32.56 -50.81 40.73
CA LEU A 119 -31.80 -51.61 41.70
C LEU A 119 -32.58 -51.82 43.02
N ASN A 120 -33.26 -50.77 43.49
CA ASN A 120 -34.11 -50.82 44.68
C ASN A 120 -35.39 -51.64 44.48
N GLU A 121 -35.89 -51.76 43.23
CA GLU A 121 -37.08 -52.56 42.92
C GLU A 121 -36.76 -54.07 42.87
N ILE A 122 -35.60 -54.45 42.34
CA ILE A 122 -35.24 -55.86 42.09
C ILE A 122 -34.51 -56.55 43.25
N SER A 123 -34.17 -55.82 44.31
CA SER A 123 -33.35 -56.32 45.42
C SER A 123 -33.99 -56.05 46.78
N ALA A 124 -33.71 -56.93 47.76
CA ALA A 124 -34.10 -56.74 49.15
C ALA A 124 -33.18 -55.78 49.93
N ILE A 125 -32.17 -55.22 49.25
CA ILE A 125 -31.17 -54.29 49.81
C ILE A 125 -31.42 -52.89 49.22
N GLN A 126 -31.36 -51.85 50.06
CA GLN A 126 -31.46 -50.47 49.61
C GLN A 126 -30.13 -49.96 49.05
N TYR A 127 -30.12 -49.56 47.78
CA TYR A 127 -29.00 -48.94 47.08
C TYR A 127 -29.16 -47.42 47.02
N VAL A 128 -28.04 -46.72 47.17
CA VAL A 128 -27.89 -45.27 46.91
C VAL A 128 -26.67 -45.08 46.03
N ILE A 129 -26.85 -44.54 44.83
CA ILE A 129 -25.76 -44.26 43.89
C ILE A 129 -25.24 -42.85 44.16
N ARG A 130 -24.02 -42.77 44.69
CA ARG A 130 -23.34 -41.48 44.88
C ARG A 130 -22.65 -41.08 43.58
N THR A 131 -22.94 -39.88 43.11
CA THR A 131 -22.14 -39.20 42.08
C THR A 131 -21.15 -38.31 42.80
N GLU A 132 -19.85 -38.60 42.67
CA GLU A 132 -18.76 -37.71 43.11
C GLU A 132 -18.66 -36.47 42.22
#